data_AF-A0A1D6LPU6-F1
#
_entry.id   AF-A0A1D6LPU6-F1
#
_cell.length_a   1.000
_cell.length_b   1.000
_cell.length_c   1.000
_cell.angle_alpha   90.00
_cell.angle_beta   90.00
_cell.angle_gamma   90.00
#
_symmetry.space_group_name_H-M   'P 1'
#
loop_
_entity.id
_entity.type
_entity.pdbx_description
1 polymer ?
#
loop_
_entity_poly.entity_id
_entity_poly.type
_entity_poly.pdbx_seq_one_letter_code
_entity_poly.pdbx_strand_id
1 'polypeptide(L)'
;MRPAFSASKPSPSGREKGRRKGASAAEQLLTGQAVPLRTRLHDALALGLTKSDGHGAKKWQSTDAGVQSHVLKSVGAFVGCLSNELLRLPPIKESISDILVALEGILKTENVSVLIQAADVSSKFFSTLGNSVRQYSVLEMVSCLSCHLSANQLRIALPCASALTCILNNQVTARASTQAEIWEALDKTNAVASVISTLQNYTEDVHPLNYLTEMISLLRSILWIWPSSRYHVWSNHNLMAKLAHYCLTAETTVSAKILKLYAALALCGNGAMVLLKNEELIIKTGNLMGKSHPTVTRIEALRLCQVFLKEKLKMALLPTEIFKGLQLVDDCTWDIILEAQSNDKMECHHGSCQLSTPHIHSHKVILSVSCEYLRALFQSGMHESFAETIRVPVGWEALRKLVQWFYSGELPRVPPDCRWKATSTEEKLSILKSYAELSSLADFWFVDGMKEESLQVLTSCLNSSSTDASLAFIGFAANLGQWELVEAAISSVAHLYPRLRDSGRLEQLDEDVLNMLRTEHVRYLQHRSASK
;
A
#
# COMPACT_ATOMS: atom_id res chain seq x y z
N MET A 1 -66.76 38.85 -40.68
CA MET A 1 -67.23 37.49 -41.02
C MET A 1 -67.03 36.58 -39.80
N ARG A 2 -67.72 35.43 -39.71
CA ARG A 2 -67.65 34.42 -38.63
C ARG A 2 -67.05 33.09 -39.17
N PRO A 3 -66.67 32.09 -38.34
CA PRO A 3 -66.39 32.07 -36.88
C PRO A 3 -64.85 32.07 -36.68
N ALA A 4 -64.12 31.43 -35.73
CA ALA A 4 -64.33 30.60 -34.52
C ALA A 4 -63.03 30.71 -33.65
N PHE A 5 -62.84 30.19 -32.42
CA PHE A 5 -63.69 29.54 -31.40
C PHE A 5 -63.06 29.78 -29.99
N SER A 6 -63.26 28.88 -29.00
CA SER A 6 -62.72 28.92 -27.62
C SER A 6 -61.33 28.25 -27.49
N ALA A 7 -60.34 28.78 -26.76
CA ALA A 7 -60.16 28.86 -25.28
C ALA A 7 -59.81 27.48 -24.62
N SER A 8 -58.94 27.33 -23.60
CA SER A 8 -58.40 28.26 -22.57
C SER A 8 -56.95 27.92 -22.10
N LYS A 9 -56.33 28.81 -21.28
CA LYS A 9 -55.08 28.62 -20.49
C LYS A 9 -55.38 27.88 -19.14
N PRO A 10 -54.41 27.46 -18.26
CA PRO A 10 -53.00 27.91 -18.13
C PRO A 10 -51.93 26.80 -17.83
N SER A 11 -50.72 27.25 -17.48
CA SER A 11 -49.56 26.52 -16.91
C SER A 11 -49.55 26.64 -15.35
N PRO A 12 -48.48 26.29 -14.58
CA PRO A 12 -47.25 25.53 -14.87
C PRO A 12 -46.90 24.42 -13.83
N SER A 13 -45.89 23.60 -14.12
CA SER A 13 -44.87 23.16 -13.13
C SER A 13 -43.80 22.26 -13.78
N GLY A 14 -42.55 22.33 -13.30
CA GLY A 14 -41.47 21.52 -13.88
C GLY A 14 -40.15 21.60 -13.12
N ARG A 15 -39.99 20.84 -12.03
CA ARG A 15 -38.68 20.65 -11.37
C ARG A 15 -38.56 19.39 -10.48
N GLU A 16 -39.13 18.24 -10.87
CA GLU A 16 -38.95 16.98 -10.12
C GLU A 16 -38.79 15.72 -11.01
N LYS A 17 -37.69 15.61 -11.76
CA LYS A 17 -37.35 14.39 -12.53
C LYS A 17 -35.93 13.83 -12.35
N GLY A 18 -35.10 14.40 -11.47
CA GLY A 18 -33.75 13.88 -11.19
C GLY A 18 -33.74 12.67 -10.23
N ARG A 19 -34.48 12.75 -9.12
CA ARG A 19 -34.27 11.88 -7.95
C ARG A 19 -34.72 10.41 -8.12
N ARG A 20 -35.72 10.13 -8.97
CA ARG A 20 -36.31 8.78 -9.10
C ARG A 20 -35.49 7.78 -9.94
N LYS A 21 -34.68 8.24 -10.90
CA LYS A 21 -33.89 7.34 -11.76
C LYS A 21 -32.76 6.61 -11.03
N GLY A 22 -32.18 7.22 -9.99
CA GLY A 22 -31.16 6.56 -9.17
C GLY A 22 -31.74 5.48 -8.24
N ALA A 23 -32.95 5.70 -7.73
CA ALA A 23 -33.64 4.74 -6.87
C ALA A 23 -33.96 3.43 -7.62
N SER A 24 -34.61 3.51 -8.78
CA SER A 24 -35.03 2.31 -9.52
C SER A 24 -33.87 1.42 -9.96
N ALA A 25 -32.69 1.98 -10.21
CA ALA A 25 -31.49 1.20 -10.54
C ALA A 25 -30.91 0.47 -9.30
N ALA A 26 -30.92 1.11 -8.14
CA ALA A 26 -30.53 0.48 -6.86
C ALA A 26 -31.53 -0.60 -6.43
N GLU A 27 -32.83 -0.40 -6.68
CA GLU A 27 -33.90 -1.37 -6.44
C GLU A 27 -33.81 -2.58 -7.40
N GLN A 28 -33.43 -2.36 -8.67
CA GLN A 28 -33.20 -3.44 -9.64
C GLN A 28 -31.99 -4.33 -9.28
N LEU A 29 -30.94 -3.76 -8.67
CA LEU A 29 -29.82 -4.54 -8.12
C LEU A 29 -30.20 -5.36 -6.87
N LEU A 30 -31.27 -4.98 -6.17
CA LEU A 30 -31.84 -5.73 -5.04
C LEU A 30 -32.88 -6.76 -5.51
N THR A 31 -32.51 -7.61 -6.46
CA THR A 31 -33.36 -8.69 -6.98
C THR A 31 -32.76 -10.08 -6.70
N GLY A 32 -33.61 -11.11 -6.73
CA GLY A 32 -33.21 -12.48 -6.37
C GLY A 32 -33.10 -12.72 -4.86
N GLN A 33 -32.17 -13.59 -4.44
CA GLN A 33 -32.12 -14.14 -3.07
C GLN A 33 -31.76 -13.11 -1.99
N ALA A 34 -31.16 -11.97 -2.34
CA ALA A 34 -30.69 -10.97 -1.38
C ALA A 34 -31.82 -10.34 -0.55
N VAL A 35 -33.01 -10.12 -1.13
CA VAL A 35 -34.13 -9.48 -0.41
C VAL A 35 -34.74 -10.40 0.65
N PRO A 36 -35.13 -11.66 0.38
CA PRO A 36 -35.60 -12.59 1.42
C PRO A 36 -34.59 -12.82 2.54
N LEU A 37 -33.29 -12.89 2.21
CA LEU A 37 -32.22 -13.03 3.21
C LEU A 37 -32.05 -11.76 4.05
N ARG A 38 -32.19 -10.57 3.47
CA ARG A 38 -32.18 -9.30 4.20
C ARG A 38 -33.38 -9.15 5.13
N THR A 39 -34.58 -9.55 4.71
CA THR A 39 -35.78 -9.53 5.57
C THR A 39 -35.59 -10.45 6.78
N ARG A 40 -35.25 -11.72 6.54
CA ARG A 40 -35.00 -12.70 7.64
C ARG A 40 -33.87 -12.25 8.58
N LEU A 41 -32.84 -11.58 8.05
CA LEU A 41 -31.80 -10.97 8.88
C LEU A 41 -32.37 -9.89 9.81
N HIS A 42 -33.18 -8.96 9.30
CA HIS A 42 -33.79 -7.91 10.12
C HIS A 42 -34.79 -8.46 11.14
N ASP A 43 -35.61 -9.45 10.75
CA ASP A 43 -36.53 -10.15 11.66
C ASP A 43 -35.77 -10.80 12.83
N ALA A 44 -34.65 -11.47 12.53
CA ALA A 44 -33.79 -12.08 13.54
C ALA A 44 -33.11 -11.02 14.43
N LEU A 45 -32.56 -9.96 13.83
CA LEU A 45 -31.88 -8.87 14.56
C LEU A 45 -32.84 -8.13 15.51
N ALA A 46 -34.11 -7.97 15.13
CA ALA A 46 -35.14 -7.34 15.97
C ALA A 46 -35.40 -8.09 17.30
N LEU A 47 -35.01 -9.37 17.40
CA LEU A 47 -35.10 -10.15 18.65
C LEU A 47 -34.03 -9.79 19.69
N GLY A 48 -33.03 -8.96 19.34
CA GLY A 48 -31.94 -8.61 20.25
C GLY A 48 -31.39 -7.18 20.12
N LEU A 49 -31.63 -6.48 19.00
CA LEU A 49 -31.33 -5.05 18.86
C LEU A 49 -32.47 -4.19 19.39
N THR A 50 -32.17 -3.39 20.41
CA THR A 50 -33.07 -2.36 20.94
C THR A 50 -32.49 -0.97 20.69
N LYS A 51 -33.34 0.07 20.71
CA LYS A 51 -32.88 1.47 20.84
C LYS A 51 -33.11 1.91 22.27
N SER A 52 -32.11 2.51 22.93
CA SER A 52 -32.38 3.22 24.18
C SER A 52 -33.31 4.40 23.88
N ASP A 53 -34.44 4.46 24.58
CA ASP A 53 -35.35 5.61 24.64
C ASP A 53 -35.90 6.08 23.27
N GLY A 54 -35.96 5.17 22.30
CA GLY A 54 -36.48 5.38 20.94
C GLY A 54 -35.61 6.22 20.00
N HIS A 55 -34.81 7.14 20.55
CA HIS A 55 -33.93 8.06 19.82
C HIS A 55 -32.43 7.72 19.92
N GLY A 56 -32.03 6.87 20.87
CA GLY A 56 -30.65 6.46 21.04
C GLY A 56 -30.14 5.49 19.98
N ALA A 57 -28.82 5.29 19.97
CA ALA A 57 -28.16 4.29 19.14
C ALA A 57 -28.70 2.87 19.43
N LYS A 58 -28.72 2.01 18.40
CA LYS A 58 -29.04 0.60 18.58
C LYS A 58 -28.00 -0.06 19.50
N LYS A 59 -28.43 -0.95 20.38
CA LYS A 59 -27.58 -1.81 21.20
C LYS A 59 -28.13 -3.22 21.22
N TRP A 60 -27.24 -4.21 21.20
CA TRP A 60 -27.60 -5.60 21.45
C TRP A 60 -27.87 -5.82 22.95
N GLN A 61 -28.97 -6.51 23.28
CA GLN A 61 -29.37 -6.79 24.67
C GLN A 61 -29.76 -8.26 24.93
N SER A 62 -29.96 -9.10 23.91
CA SER A 62 -30.42 -10.48 24.14
C SER A 62 -29.29 -11.40 24.62
N THR A 63 -29.48 -12.00 25.78
CA THR A 63 -28.60 -13.03 26.37
C THR A 63 -29.02 -14.46 26.02
N ASP A 64 -30.15 -14.66 25.33
CA ASP A 64 -30.63 -16.00 24.99
C ASP A 64 -29.79 -16.64 23.88
N ALA A 65 -29.21 -17.81 24.17
CA ALA A 65 -28.32 -18.51 23.25
C ALA A 65 -29.02 -19.00 21.96
N GLY A 66 -30.33 -19.25 22.02
CA GLY A 66 -31.15 -19.60 20.86
C GLY A 66 -31.31 -18.42 19.89
N VAL A 67 -31.69 -17.26 20.41
CA VAL A 67 -31.77 -15.99 19.68
C VAL A 67 -30.40 -15.58 19.12
N GLN A 68 -29.35 -15.65 19.93
CA GLN A 68 -27.98 -15.36 19.48
C GLN A 68 -27.56 -16.29 18.32
N SER A 69 -27.76 -17.61 18.45
CA SER A 69 -27.47 -18.57 17.38
C SER A 69 -28.34 -18.35 16.12
N HIS A 70 -29.61 -17.99 16.29
CA HIS A 70 -30.52 -17.69 15.18
C HIS A 70 -30.09 -16.44 14.38
N VAL A 71 -29.68 -15.38 15.08
CA VAL A 71 -29.08 -14.20 14.45
C VAL A 71 -27.80 -14.56 13.72
N LEU A 72 -26.85 -15.25 14.34
CA LEU A 72 -25.59 -15.65 13.70
C LEU A 72 -25.80 -16.48 12.42
N LYS A 73 -26.76 -17.42 12.44
CA LYS A 73 -27.16 -18.19 11.24
C LYS A 73 -27.76 -17.30 10.15
N SER A 74 -28.58 -16.32 10.50
CA SER A 74 -29.15 -15.36 9.55
C SER A 74 -28.10 -14.41 8.96
N VAL A 75 -27.15 -13.92 9.78
CA VAL A 75 -25.98 -13.16 9.34
C VAL A 75 -25.13 -13.99 8.38
N GLY A 76 -24.69 -15.18 8.78
CA GLY A 76 -23.79 -16.04 7.97
C GLY A 76 -24.39 -16.45 6.61
N ALA A 77 -25.71 -16.50 6.50
CA ALA A 77 -26.44 -16.71 5.25
C ALA A 77 -26.56 -15.44 4.39
N PHE A 78 -26.92 -14.29 4.98
CA PHE A 78 -26.98 -13.00 4.26
C PHE A 78 -25.61 -12.57 3.75
N VAL A 79 -24.56 -12.70 4.57
CA VAL A 79 -23.16 -12.50 4.14
C VAL A 79 -22.79 -13.40 2.97
N GLY A 80 -23.34 -14.62 2.92
CA GLY A 80 -23.16 -15.55 1.81
C GLY A 80 -23.77 -15.13 0.47
N CYS A 81 -24.59 -14.08 0.41
CA CYS A 81 -25.13 -13.54 -0.85
C CYS A 81 -24.67 -12.11 -1.16
N LEU A 82 -23.68 -11.57 -0.43
CA LEU A 82 -23.16 -10.22 -0.70
C LEU A 82 -22.16 -10.21 -1.86
N SER A 83 -22.23 -9.15 -2.68
CA SER A 83 -21.28 -8.86 -3.76
C SER A 83 -20.72 -7.45 -3.61
N ASN A 84 -19.60 -7.15 -4.27
CA ASN A 84 -18.98 -5.81 -4.28
C ASN A 84 -19.90 -4.69 -4.80
N GLU A 85 -20.97 -5.04 -5.52
CA GLU A 85 -22.00 -4.10 -5.97
C GLU A 85 -23.06 -3.89 -4.88
N LEU A 86 -23.57 -4.97 -4.27
CA LEU A 86 -24.54 -4.90 -3.17
C LEU A 86 -23.98 -4.11 -1.97
N LEU A 87 -22.70 -4.28 -1.63
CA LEU A 87 -22.01 -3.53 -0.56
C LEU A 87 -22.05 -2.00 -0.73
N ARG A 88 -22.32 -1.49 -1.94
CA ARG A 88 -22.44 -0.05 -2.22
C ARG A 88 -23.83 0.51 -1.93
N LEU A 89 -24.86 -0.33 -1.88
CA LEU A 89 -26.26 0.08 -1.78
C LEU A 89 -26.61 0.54 -0.34
N PRO A 90 -27.25 1.72 -0.16
CA PRO A 90 -27.61 2.23 1.18
C PRO A 90 -28.32 1.23 2.12
N PRO A 91 -29.37 0.48 1.70
CA PRO A 91 -30.05 -0.46 2.61
C PRO A 91 -29.19 -1.66 3.01
N ILE A 92 -28.10 -1.95 2.29
CA ILE A 92 -27.11 -2.98 2.67
C ILE A 92 -26.13 -2.40 3.71
N LYS A 93 -25.75 -1.12 3.60
CA LYS A 93 -24.91 -0.45 4.62
C LYS A 93 -25.59 -0.36 5.99
N GLU A 94 -26.90 -0.11 6.00
CA GLU A 94 -27.71 -0.18 7.22
C GLU A 94 -27.67 -1.59 7.85
N SER A 95 -27.88 -2.63 7.04
CA SER A 95 -27.76 -4.02 7.49
C SER A 95 -26.37 -4.36 8.03
N ILE A 96 -25.29 -3.86 7.40
CA ILE A 96 -23.91 -4.04 7.88
C ILE A 96 -23.68 -3.36 9.22
N SER A 97 -24.20 -2.14 9.42
CA SER A 97 -24.14 -1.43 10.71
C SER A 97 -24.89 -2.18 11.82
N ASP A 98 -26.04 -2.80 11.50
CA ASP A 98 -26.82 -3.58 12.47
C ASP A 98 -26.14 -4.92 12.80
N ILE A 99 -25.50 -5.56 11.81
CA ILE A 99 -24.68 -6.77 12.03
C ILE A 99 -23.51 -6.47 12.97
N LEU A 100 -22.81 -5.35 12.80
CA LEU A 100 -21.70 -4.95 13.68
C LEU A 100 -22.15 -4.87 15.14
N VAL A 101 -23.19 -4.09 15.44
CA VAL A 101 -23.73 -3.94 16.80
C VAL A 101 -24.19 -5.29 17.39
N ALA A 102 -24.73 -6.19 16.58
CA ALA A 102 -25.08 -7.53 17.03
C ALA A 102 -23.84 -8.39 17.34
N LEU A 103 -22.82 -8.40 16.48
CA LEU A 103 -21.57 -9.15 16.72
C LEU A 103 -20.80 -8.60 17.93
N GLU A 104 -20.74 -7.28 18.12
CA GLU A 104 -20.14 -6.61 19.29
C GLU A 104 -20.80 -7.04 20.61
N GLY A 105 -22.11 -7.26 20.60
CA GLY A 105 -22.84 -7.78 21.76
C GLY A 105 -22.68 -9.29 21.96
N ILE A 106 -22.80 -10.07 20.88
CA ILE A 106 -22.78 -11.54 20.94
C ILE A 106 -21.38 -12.07 21.27
N LEU A 107 -20.29 -11.44 20.81
CA LEU A 107 -18.91 -11.82 21.17
C LEU A 107 -18.58 -11.64 22.66
N LYS A 108 -19.44 -10.99 23.44
CA LYS A 108 -19.31 -10.84 24.91
C LYS A 108 -20.07 -11.92 25.68
N THR A 109 -20.64 -12.92 24.99
CA THR A 109 -21.33 -14.05 25.62
C THR A 109 -20.35 -15.02 26.29
N GLU A 110 -20.69 -15.49 27.49
CA GLU A 110 -19.96 -16.58 28.17
C GLU A 110 -20.27 -17.95 27.53
N ASN A 111 -21.30 -18.04 26.67
CA ASN A 111 -21.69 -19.28 26.03
C ASN A 111 -20.72 -19.65 24.89
N VAL A 112 -19.75 -20.51 25.21
CA VAL A 112 -18.75 -21.09 24.28
C VAL A 112 -19.35 -21.53 22.94
N SER A 113 -20.52 -22.17 22.93
CA SER A 113 -21.12 -22.69 21.68
C SER A 113 -21.61 -21.57 20.75
N VAL A 114 -22.06 -20.45 21.31
CA VAL A 114 -22.41 -19.23 20.57
C VAL A 114 -21.15 -18.46 20.19
N LEU A 115 -20.17 -18.37 21.10
CA LEU A 115 -18.91 -17.67 20.87
C LEU A 115 -18.12 -18.25 19.68
N ILE A 116 -18.08 -19.57 19.53
CA ILE A 116 -17.52 -20.23 18.33
C ILE A 116 -18.26 -19.77 17.07
N GLN A 117 -19.60 -19.84 17.05
CA GLN A 117 -20.41 -19.38 15.92
C GLN A 117 -20.18 -17.88 15.62
N ALA A 118 -19.98 -17.05 16.65
CA ALA A 118 -19.76 -15.61 16.52
C ALA A 118 -18.37 -15.30 15.94
N ALA A 119 -17.34 -16.04 16.35
CA ALA A 119 -15.99 -15.93 15.79
C ALA A 119 -15.97 -16.36 14.30
N ASP A 120 -16.55 -17.52 13.97
CA ASP A 120 -16.68 -18.02 12.60
C ASP A 120 -17.43 -17.02 11.67
N VAL A 121 -18.59 -16.53 12.13
CA VAL A 121 -19.39 -15.55 11.37
C VAL A 121 -18.66 -14.21 11.23
N SER A 122 -17.94 -13.75 12.26
CA SER A 122 -17.12 -12.53 12.18
C SER A 122 -16.01 -12.65 11.13
N SER A 123 -15.27 -13.77 11.11
CA SER A 123 -14.24 -14.02 10.10
C SER A 123 -14.81 -13.99 8.68
N LYS A 124 -15.93 -14.69 8.44
CA LYS A 124 -16.63 -14.67 7.15
C LYS A 124 -17.14 -13.27 6.78
N PHE A 125 -17.60 -12.48 7.74
CA PHE A 125 -18.12 -11.13 7.55
C PHE A 125 -17.01 -10.16 7.11
N PHE A 126 -15.91 -10.06 7.85
CA PHE A 126 -14.84 -9.10 7.51
C PHE A 126 -14.08 -9.47 6.23
N SER A 127 -13.90 -10.77 5.94
CA SER A 127 -13.37 -11.22 4.65
C SER A 127 -14.28 -10.89 3.47
N THR A 128 -15.61 -10.93 3.65
CA THR A 128 -16.59 -10.53 2.63
C THR A 128 -16.68 -9.01 2.45
N LEU A 129 -16.52 -8.21 3.52
CA LEU A 129 -16.55 -6.74 3.43
C LEU A 129 -15.31 -6.16 2.72
N GLY A 130 -14.12 -6.73 2.96
CA GLY A 130 -12.85 -6.29 2.38
C GLY A 130 -12.61 -4.78 2.57
N ASN A 131 -12.25 -4.08 1.48
CA ASN A 131 -12.03 -2.62 1.48
C ASN A 131 -13.23 -1.80 2.01
N SER A 132 -14.44 -2.37 2.02
CA SER A 132 -15.64 -1.68 2.54
C SER A 132 -15.61 -1.47 4.05
N VAL A 133 -14.78 -2.23 4.80
CA VAL A 133 -14.63 -2.10 6.26
C VAL A 133 -14.28 -0.67 6.68
N ARG A 134 -13.54 0.08 5.84
CA ARG A 134 -13.16 1.50 6.05
C ARG A 134 -14.36 2.46 6.25
N GLN A 135 -15.57 2.05 5.90
CA GLN A 135 -16.78 2.88 5.97
C GLN A 135 -17.52 2.78 7.31
N TYR A 136 -17.06 1.92 8.24
CA TYR A 136 -17.76 1.59 9.47
C TYR A 136 -16.86 1.79 10.69
N SER A 137 -17.47 2.06 11.86
CA SER A 137 -16.76 1.91 13.13
C SER A 137 -16.48 0.43 13.37
N VAL A 138 -15.27 0.11 13.82
CA VAL A 138 -14.82 -1.26 14.12
C VAL A 138 -14.03 -1.34 15.43
N LEU A 139 -13.97 -0.26 16.20
CA LEU A 139 -13.15 -0.18 17.42
C LEU A 139 -13.58 -1.21 18.48
N GLU A 140 -14.88 -1.30 18.72
CA GLU A 140 -15.46 -2.24 19.67
C GLU A 140 -15.31 -3.69 19.17
N MET A 141 -15.50 -3.94 17.88
CA MET A 141 -15.21 -5.22 17.22
C MET A 141 -13.74 -5.64 17.36
N VAL A 142 -12.78 -4.72 17.21
CA VAL A 142 -11.35 -5.02 17.43
C VAL A 142 -11.14 -5.48 18.87
N SER A 143 -11.62 -4.72 19.85
CA SER A 143 -11.54 -5.05 21.27
C SER A 143 -12.17 -6.42 21.60
N CYS A 144 -13.36 -6.70 21.06
CA CYS A 144 -14.05 -7.99 21.28
C CYS A 144 -13.27 -9.16 20.69
N LEU A 145 -12.76 -9.04 19.45
CA LEU A 145 -11.99 -10.10 18.80
C LEU A 145 -10.61 -10.30 19.44
N SER A 146 -9.97 -9.24 19.95
CA SER A 146 -8.63 -9.33 20.53
C SER A 146 -8.62 -9.92 21.94
N CYS A 147 -9.66 -9.67 22.75
CA CYS A 147 -9.90 -10.40 24.00
C CYS A 147 -9.89 -11.93 23.83
N HIS A 148 -10.31 -12.42 22.65
CA HIS A 148 -10.44 -13.85 22.36
C HIS A 148 -9.19 -14.49 21.73
N LEU A 149 -8.10 -13.73 21.54
CA LEU A 149 -6.81 -14.27 21.04
C LEU A 149 -6.09 -15.16 22.06
N SER A 150 -6.35 -14.96 23.35
CA SER A 150 -5.82 -15.77 24.46
C SER A 150 -6.72 -16.96 24.82
N ALA A 151 -7.78 -17.22 24.06
CA ALA A 151 -8.68 -18.34 24.32
C ALA A 151 -7.99 -19.68 24.03
N ASN A 152 -7.94 -20.57 25.03
CA ASN A 152 -7.43 -21.95 24.89
C ASN A 152 -8.16 -22.80 23.82
N GLN A 153 -9.28 -22.32 23.28
CA GLN A 153 -10.02 -23.00 22.22
C GLN A 153 -9.66 -22.43 20.85
N LEU A 154 -8.93 -23.23 20.06
CA LEU A 154 -8.50 -22.89 18.70
C LEU A 154 -9.65 -22.50 17.77
N ARG A 155 -10.86 -23.05 17.98
CA ARG A 155 -12.09 -22.69 17.25
C ARG A 155 -12.60 -21.27 17.49
N ILE A 156 -12.07 -20.57 18.50
CA ILE A 156 -12.38 -19.17 18.79
C ILE A 156 -11.19 -18.29 18.39
N ALA A 157 -9.97 -18.66 18.82
CA ALA A 157 -8.76 -17.88 18.56
C ALA A 157 -8.42 -17.76 17.06
N LEU A 158 -8.59 -18.84 16.27
CA LEU A 158 -8.27 -18.82 14.83
C LEU A 158 -9.21 -17.88 14.04
N PRO A 159 -10.56 -17.98 14.10
CA PRO A 159 -11.42 -17.05 13.39
C PRO A 159 -11.28 -15.60 13.87
N CYS A 160 -11.06 -15.37 15.17
CA CYS A 160 -10.80 -14.03 15.70
C CYS A 160 -9.50 -13.42 15.15
N ALA A 161 -8.41 -14.20 15.06
CA ALA A 161 -7.15 -13.74 14.48
C ALA A 161 -7.27 -13.42 12.97
N SER A 162 -8.02 -14.23 12.22
CA SER A 162 -8.29 -14.00 10.81
C SER A 162 -9.18 -12.76 10.59
N ALA A 163 -10.25 -12.60 11.39
CA ALA A 163 -11.13 -11.43 11.38
C ALA A 163 -10.36 -10.12 11.67
N LEU A 164 -9.51 -10.12 12.71
CA LEU A 164 -8.62 -8.99 13.01
C LEU A 164 -7.64 -8.73 11.87
N THR A 165 -7.03 -9.76 11.29
CA THR A 165 -6.12 -9.61 10.14
C THR A 165 -6.83 -8.95 8.94
N CYS A 166 -8.09 -9.31 8.68
CA CYS A 166 -8.91 -8.62 7.68
C CYS A 166 -9.18 -7.16 8.06
N ILE A 167 -9.59 -6.85 9.29
CA ILE A 167 -9.82 -5.46 9.73
C ILE A 167 -8.55 -4.62 9.59
N LEU A 168 -7.44 -5.09 10.15
CA LEU A 168 -6.19 -4.33 10.24
C LEU A 168 -5.58 -4.01 8.87
N ASN A 169 -5.51 -4.99 7.96
CA ASN A 169 -4.99 -4.72 6.61
C ASN A 169 -5.88 -3.73 5.82
N ASN A 170 -7.16 -3.62 6.17
CA ASN A 170 -8.04 -2.60 5.58
C ASN A 170 -7.89 -1.21 6.23
N GLN A 171 -7.35 -1.09 7.45
CA GLN A 171 -7.18 0.21 8.15
C GLN A 171 -5.77 0.83 8.06
N VAL A 172 -4.88 0.26 7.23
CA VAL A 172 -3.49 0.76 7.02
C VAL A 172 -3.45 2.23 6.57
N THR A 173 -4.46 2.69 5.81
CA THR A 173 -4.58 4.09 5.34
C THR A 173 -5.67 4.88 6.08
N ALA A 174 -5.99 4.49 7.32
CA ALA A 174 -6.90 5.24 8.19
C ALA A 174 -6.25 6.53 8.73
N ARG A 175 -7.04 7.41 9.33
CA ARG A 175 -6.52 8.60 10.02
C ARG A 175 -5.70 8.20 11.24
N ALA A 176 -4.66 8.97 11.57
CA ALA A 176 -3.79 8.70 12.72
C ALA A 176 -4.55 8.59 14.06
N SER A 177 -5.64 9.34 14.25
CA SER A 177 -6.51 9.21 15.44
C SER A 177 -7.14 7.82 15.53
N THR A 178 -7.74 7.33 14.43
CA THR A 178 -8.32 5.99 14.35
C THR A 178 -7.28 4.89 14.52
N GLN A 179 -6.04 5.11 14.04
CA GLN A 179 -4.93 4.17 14.29
C GLN A 179 -4.46 4.19 15.75
N ALA A 180 -4.56 5.31 16.45
CA ALA A 180 -4.29 5.39 17.89
C ALA A 180 -5.39 4.72 18.73
N GLU A 181 -6.67 4.97 18.41
CA GLU A 181 -7.83 4.32 19.02
C GLU A 181 -7.75 2.78 18.90
N ILE A 182 -7.48 2.27 17.69
CA ILE A 182 -7.33 0.83 17.43
C ILE A 182 -6.10 0.25 18.17
N TRP A 183 -4.99 0.99 18.28
CA TRP A 183 -3.84 0.57 19.08
C TRP A 183 -4.21 0.46 20.56
N GLU A 184 -4.89 1.46 21.12
CA GLU A 184 -5.31 1.47 22.52
C GLU A 184 -6.23 0.27 22.86
N ALA A 185 -7.09 -0.15 21.93
CA ALA A 185 -7.89 -1.37 22.08
C ALA A 185 -7.04 -2.65 22.06
N LEU A 186 -6.06 -2.77 21.15
CA LEU A 186 -5.15 -3.92 21.08
C LEU A 186 -4.22 -4.01 22.32
N ASP A 187 -3.78 -2.87 22.85
CA ASP A 187 -2.91 -2.77 24.02
C ASP A 187 -3.67 -3.15 25.31
N LYS A 188 -4.85 -2.56 25.55
CA LYS A 188 -5.74 -2.91 26.67
C LYS A 188 -6.08 -4.40 26.74
N THR A 189 -6.17 -5.06 25.58
CA THR A 189 -6.49 -6.49 25.47
C THR A 189 -5.26 -7.39 25.43
N ASN A 190 -4.05 -6.83 25.57
CA ASN A 190 -2.76 -7.53 25.51
C ASN A 190 -2.57 -8.35 24.22
N ALA A 191 -3.20 -7.95 23.11
CA ALA A 191 -3.33 -8.72 21.88
C ALA A 191 -1.98 -9.20 21.34
N VAL A 192 -0.95 -8.34 21.38
CA VAL A 192 0.41 -8.66 20.94
C VAL A 192 1.03 -9.76 21.81
N ALA A 193 0.88 -9.70 23.13
CA ALA A 193 1.39 -10.70 24.05
C ALA A 193 0.67 -12.05 23.88
N SER A 194 -0.64 -12.05 23.63
CA SER A 194 -1.41 -13.27 23.33
C SER A 194 -0.95 -13.96 22.04
N VAL A 195 -0.72 -13.20 20.97
CA VAL A 195 -0.20 -13.74 19.69
C VAL A 195 1.24 -14.24 19.85
N ILE A 196 2.10 -13.50 20.56
CA ILE A 196 3.46 -13.93 20.86
C ILE A 196 3.47 -15.24 21.65
N SER A 197 2.67 -15.34 22.72
CA SER A 197 2.53 -16.56 23.53
C SER A 197 2.04 -17.74 22.70
N THR A 198 1.06 -17.52 21.84
CA THR A 198 0.56 -18.56 20.91
C THR A 198 1.65 -19.05 19.95
N LEU A 199 2.43 -18.15 19.35
CA LEU A 199 3.55 -18.51 18.46
C LEU A 199 4.70 -19.21 19.21
N GLN A 200 4.93 -18.86 20.48
CA GLN A 200 5.88 -19.56 21.34
C GLN A 200 5.38 -20.96 21.76
N ASN A 201 4.07 -21.15 21.92
CA ASN A 201 3.49 -22.42 22.38
C ASN A 201 3.05 -23.36 21.23
N TYR A 202 3.15 -22.95 19.97
CA TYR A 202 2.82 -23.80 18.82
C TYR A 202 3.72 -25.05 18.73
N THR A 203 3.07 -26.19 18.47
CA THR A 203 3.61 -27.52 18.22
C THR A 203 2.77 -28.21 17.15
N GLU A 204 3.41 -28.87 16.19
CA GLU A 204 2.75 -29.43 15.01
C GLU A 204 1.84 -30.63 15.34
N ASP A 205 2.16 -31.36 16.41
CA ASP A 205 1.40 -32.53 16.88
C ASP A 205 0.02 -32.18 17.47
N VAL A 206 -0.14 -30.93 17.92
CA VAL A 206 -1.30 -30.44 18.68
C VAL A 206 -2.08 -29.36 17.92
N HIS A 207 -1.42 -28.59 17.07
CA HIS A 207 -1.96 -27.40 16.44
C HIS A 207 -1.90 -27.48 14.90
N PRO A 208 -3.01 -27.24 14.18
CA PRO A 208 -3.01 -27.24 12.72
C PRO A 208 -2.25 -26.05 12.13
N LEU A 209 -1.64 -26.24 10.96
CA LEU A 209 -0.74 -25.27 10.30
C LEU A 209 -1.41 -23.91 9.97
N ASN A 210 -2.72 -23.88 9.79
CA ASN A 210 -3.47 -22.64 9.60
C ASN A 210 -3.44 -21.72 10.84
N TYR A 211 -3.31 -22.29 12.05
CA TYR A 211 -3.19 -21.53 13.29
C TYR A 211 -1.85 -20.77 13.37
N LEU A 212 -0.74 -21.44 13.07
CA LEU A 212 0.58 -20.81 12.95
C LEU A 212 0.56 -19.69 11.91
N THR A 213 0.06 -19.97 10.71
CA THR A 213 0.12 -19.03 9.58
C THR A 213 -0.84 -17.84 9.71
N GLU A 214 -1.99 -17.96 10.38
CA GLU A 214 -2.84 -16.81 10.70
C GLU A 214 -2.26 -15.97 11.86
N MET A 215 -1.71 -16.59 12.91
CA MET A 215 -1.07 -15.84 14.00
C MET A 215 0.16 -15.06 13.53
N ILE A 216 0.96 -15.62 12.60
CA ILE A 216 2.02 -14.89 11.89
C ILE A 216 1.44 -13.74 11.05
N SER A 217 0.29 -13.95 10.39
CA SER A 217 -0.35 -12.92 9.55
C SER A 217 -0.89 -11.76 10.36
N LEU A 218 -1.48 -12.03 11.53
CA LEU A 218 -1.93 -11.03 12.48
C LEU A 218 -0.74 -10.24 13.04
N LEU A 219 0.29 -10.92 13.55
CA LEU A 219 1.49 -10.25 14.08
C LEU A 219 2.15 -9.36 13.03
N ARG A 220 2.32 -9.85 11.79
CA ARG A 220 2.86 -9.07 10.66
C ARG A 220 2.03 -7.82 10.38
N SER A 221 0.72 -7.91 10.54
CA SER A 221 -0.20 -6.78 10.27
C SER A 221 -0.12 -5.72 11.37
N ILE A 222 0.06 -6.14 12.62
CA ILE A 222 0.32 -5.24 13.76
C ILE A 222 1.70 -4.56 13.61
N LEU A 223 2.76 -5.33 13.35
CA LEU A 223 4.13 -4.81 13.18
C LEU A 223 4.26 -3.80 12.02
N TRP A 224 3.46 -4.00 10.97
CA TRP A 224 3.42 -3.10 9.82
C TRP A 224 2.85 -1.73 10.21
N ILE A 225 1.71 -1.69 10.92
CA ILE A 225 0.97 -0.46 11.22
C ILE A 225 1.61 0.31 12.39
N TRP A 226 2.06 -0.37 13.45
CA TRP A 226 2.52 0.29 14.69
C TRP A 226 3.99 -0.02 15.00
N PRO A 227 4.93 0.91 14.75
CA PRO A 227 6.36 0.70 15.01
C PRO A 227 6.70 0.36 16.48
N SER A 228 5.92 0.83 17.45
CA SER A 228 6.04 0.51 18.88
C SER A 228 6.01 -1.00 19.14
N SER A 229 5.11 -1.73 18.47
CA SER A 229 4.93 -3.17 18.65
C SER A 229 6.17 -4.00 18.29
N ARG A 230 7.07 -3.48 17.44
CA ARG A 230 8.27 -4.18 16.95
C ARG A 230 9.22 -4.55 18.08
N TYR A 231 9.31 -3.72 19.13
CA TYR A 231 10.18 -3.96 20.29
C TYR A 231 9.88 -5.29 20.99
N HIS A 232 8.60 -5.60 21.21
CA HIS A 232 8.17 -6.81 21.92
C HIS A 232 8.44 -8.10 21.13
N VAL A 233 8.68 -7.99 19.82
CA VAL A 233 9.02 -9.12 18.94
C VAL A 233 10.53 -9.32 18.85
N TRP A 234 11.32 -8.31 18.44
CA TRP A 234 12.76 -8.54 18.24
C TRP A 234 13.55 -8.72 19.54
N SER A 235 13.08 -8.16 20.66
CA SER A 235 13.73 -8.37 21.97
C SER A 235 13.41 -9.74 22.60
N ASN A 236 12.40 -10.45 22.07
CA ASN A 236 11.97 -11.74 22.58
C ASN A 236 12.77 -12.88 21.91
N HIS A 237 13.92 -13.22 22.48
CA HIS A 237 14.83 -14.25 21.95
C HIS A 237 14.17 -15.62 21.72
N ASN A 238 13.23 -16.04 22.59
CA ASN A 238 12.51 -17.32 22.43
C ASN A 238 11.59 -17.29 21.20
N LEU A 239 10.82 -16.20 21.03
CA LEU A 239 9.99 -16.02 19.83
C LEU A 239 10.85 -15.96 18.56
N MET A 240 11.97 -15.21 18.58
CA MET A 240 12.86 -15.11 17.43
C MET A 240 13.51 -16.45 17.06
N ALA A 241 13.89 -17.28 18.04
CA ALA A 241 14.36 -18.65 17.81
C ALA A 241 13.28 -19.56 17.21
N LYS A 242 12.04 -19.50 17.75
CA LYS A 242 10.88 -20.21 17.20
C LYS A 242 10.60 -19.81 15.74
N LEU A 243 10.52 -18.52 15.45
CA LEU A 243 10.30 -18.00 14.09
C LEU A 243 11.44 -18.36 13.13
N ALA A 244 12.69 -18.35 13.59
CA ALA A 244 13.83 -18.81 12.79
C ALA A 244 13.71 -20.29 12.45
N HIS A 245 13.45 -21.14 13.46
CA HIS A 245 13.21 -22.57 13.26
C HIS A 245 12.09 -22.82 12.23
N TYR A 246 10.91 -22.23 12.42
CA TYR A 246 9.79 -22.36 11.47
C TYR A 246 10.14 -21.87 10.06
N CYS A 247 10.98 -20.83 9.90
CA CYS A 247 11.42 -20.37 8.59
C CYS A 247 12.46 -21.31 7.94
N LEU A 248 13.19 -22.09 8.73
CA LEU A 248 14.22 -23.01 8.25
C LEU A 248 13.64 -24.39 7.93
N THR A 249 12.74 -24.93 8.75
CA THR A 249 12.22 -26.31 8.63
C THR A 249 10.93 -26.43 7.81
N ALA A 250 10.02 -25.45 7.89
CA ALA A 250 8.69 -25.60 7.33
C ALA A 250 8.61 -25.35 5.81
N GLU A 251 7.43 -25.63 5.24
CA GLU A 251 7.11 -25.43 3.83
C GLU A 251 7.37 -23.99 3.32
N THR A 252 7.49 -23.85 1.99
CA THR A 252 7.68 -22.56 1.31
C THR A 252 6.56 -21.54 1.58
N THR A 253 5.35 -22.02 1.90
CA THR A 253 4.17 -21.24 2.28
C THR A 253 4.36 -20.55 3.64
N VAL A 254 4.82 -21.31 4.64
CA VAL A 254 5.15 -20.82 5.99
C VAL A 254 6.38 -19.91 5.94
N SER A 255 7.41 -20.32 5.20
CA SER A 255 8.61 -19.51 4.95
C SER A 255 8.24 -18.13 4.39
N ALA A 256 7.36 -18.06 3.38
CA ALA A 256 6.91 -16.79 2.80
C ALA A 256 6.16 -15.90 3.81
N LYS A 257 5.30 -16.48 4.67
CA LYS A 257 4.61 -15.76 5.75
C LYS A 257 5.61 -15.18 6.76
N ILE A 258 6.65 -15.92 7.12
CA ILE A 258 7.68 -15.49 8.08
C ILE A 258 8.61 -14.43 7.47
N LEU A 259 9.03 -14.58 6.21
CA LEU A 259 9.79 -13.54 5.48
C LEU A 259 9.00 -12.22 5.43
N LYS A 260 7.68 -12.27 5.21
CA LYS A 260 6.79 -11.10 5.25
C LYS A 260 6.66 -10.48 6.65
N LEU A 261 6.69 -11.29 7.71
CA LEU A 261 6.75 -10.84 9.10
C LEU A 261 8.10 -10.16 9.41
N TYR A 262 9.21 -10.78 9.00
CA TYR A 262 10.54 -10.23 9.14
C TYR A 262 10.74 -8.94 8.35
N ALA A 263 10.16 -8.81 7.15
CA ALA A 263 10.20 -7.55 6.40
C ALA A 263 9.50 -6.41 7.16
N ALA A 264 8.41 -6.69 7.89
CA ALA A 264 7.74 -5.70 8.74
C ALA A 264 8.51 -5.40 10.04
N LEU A 265 9.23 -6.39 10.59
CA LEU A 265 10.10 -6.22 11.76
C LEU A 265 11.38 -5.44 11.43
N ALA A 266 11.93 -5.66 10.23
CA ALA A 266 13.14 -5.04 9.71
C ALA A 266 12.98 -3.56 9.36
N LEU A 267 11.75 -3.02 9.34
CA LEU A 267 11.46 -1.57 9.32
C LEU A 267 11.86 -0.84 10.63
N CYS A 268 12.83 -1.38 11.35
CA CYS A 268 13.57 -0.68 12.38
C CYS A 268 14.97 -1.32 12.49
N GLY A 269 16.01 -0.50 12.41
CA GLY A 269 17.40 -0.96 12.38
C GLY A 269 17.79 -1.96 13.48
N ASN A 270 17.19 -1.88 14.68
CA ASN A 270 17.40 -2.88 15.73
C ASN A 270 16.83 -4.26 15.36
N GLY A 271 15.60 -4.32 14.85
CA GLY A 271 14.99 -5.56 14.38
C GLY A 271 15.74 -6.14 13.18
N ALA A 272 16.15 -5.30 12.24
CA ALA A 272 16.98 -5.71 11.11
C ALA A 272 18.37 -6.22 11.55
N MET A 273 19.03 -5.58 12.51
CA MET A 273 20.31 -6.02 13.08
C MET A 273 20.20 -7.32 13.89
N VAL A 274 19.03 -7.67 14.42
CA VAL A 274 18.78 -9.00 15.02
C VAL A 274 18.65 -10.07 13.92
N LEU A 275 17.99 -9.74 12.80
CA LEU A 275 17.80 -10.66 11.67
C LEU A 275 19.10 -10.92 10.89
N LEU A 276 19.90 -9.88 10.60
CA LEU A 276 21.18 -10.00 9.88
C LEU A 276 22.22 -10.83 10.63
N LYS A 277 22.11 -10.97 11.95
CA LYS A 277 22.99 -11.82 12.78
C LYS A 277 22.68 -13.32 12.66
N ASN A 278 21.58 -13.71 12.02
CA ASN A 278 21.22 -15.10 11.83
C ASN A 278 21.65 -15.57 10.43
N GLU A 279 22.88 -16.08 10.33
CA GLU A 279 23.48 -16.50 9.05
C GLU A 279 22.64 -17.58 8.33
N GLU A 280 22.05 -18.53 9.08
CA GLU A 280 21.17 -19.57 8.52
C GLU A 280 19.91 -18.98 7.87
N LEU A 281 19.27 -18.02 8.53
CA LEU A 281 18.12 -17.29 7.97
C LEU A 281 18.52 -16.53 6.70
N ILE A 282 19.71 -15.94 6.68
CA ILE A 282 20.21 -15.21 5.51
C ILE A 282 20.48 -16.16 4.33
N ILE A 283 21.13 -17.30 4.58
CA ILE A 283 21.34 -18.36 3.58
C ILE A 283 19.98 -18.89 3.05
N LYS A 284 19.02 -19.17 3.95
CA LYS A 284 17.67 -19.59 3.58
C LYS A 284 16.96 -18.53 2.74
N THR A 285 17.08 -17.25 3.09
CA THR A 285 16.51 -16.13 2.32
C THR A 285 17.13 -16.04 0.93
N GLY A 286 18.46 -16.19 0.81
CA GLY A 286 19.19 -16.30 -0.45
C GLY A 286 18.61 -17.40 -1.36
N ASN A 287 18.54 -18.63 -0.83
CA ASN A 287 18.00 -19.78 -1.54
C ASN A 287 16.53 -19.57 -1.99
N LEU A 288 15.69 -18.99 -1.12
CA LEU A 288 14.27 -18.78 -1.39
C LEU A 288 13.97 -17.73 -2.48
N MET A 289 14.96 -16.95 -2.94
CA MET A 289 14.85 -16.10 -4.14
C MET A 289 14.98 -16.88 -5.46
N GLY A 290 15.54 -18.10 -5.42
CA GLY A 290 15.80 -18.96 -6.58
C GLY A 290 14.55 -19.39 -7.35
N LYS A 291 14.70 -19.61 -8.66
CA LYS A 291 13.60 -19.91 -9.60
C LYS A 291 12.82 -21.20 -9.30
N SER A 292 13.37 -22.10 -8.50
CA SER A 292 12.72 -23.31 -7.98
C SER A 292 11.57 -23.04 -7.01
N HIS A 293 11.48 -21.85 -6.42
CA HIS A 293 10.49 -21.51 -5.40
C HIS A 293 9.26 -20.77 -5.97
N PRO A 294 8.07 -20.90 -5.35
CA PRO A 294 6.88 -20.17 -5.78
C PRO A 294 7.11 -18.65 -5.81
N THR A 295 6.55 -17.97 -6.81
CA THR A 295 6.74 -16.52 -7.03
C THR A 295 6.45 -15.67 -5.79
N VAL A 296 5.43 -16.04 -5.00
CA VAL A 296 5.10 -15.37 -3.72
C VAL A 296 6.25 -15.46 -2.72
N THR A 297 6.86 -16.64 -2.57
CA THR A 297 8.01 -16.85 -1.67
C THR A 297 9.23 -16.06 -2.13
N ARG A 298 9.52 -16.05 -3.45
CA ARG A 298 10.60 -15.26 -4.05
C ARG A 298 10.42 -13.77 -3.84
N ILE A 299 9.19 -13.26 -3.97
CA ILE A 299 8.83 -11.85 -3.73
C ILE A 299 9.08 -11.44 -2.27
N GLU A 300 8.62 -12.22 -1.29
CA GLU A 300 8.81 -11.84 0.13
C GLU A 300 10.28 -12.01 0.59
N ALA A 301 11.04 -12.92 -0.02
CA ALA A 301 12.49 -13.04 0.19
C ALA A 301 13.24 -11.80 -0.34
N LEU A 302 12.98 -11.40 -1.59
CA LEU A 302 13.55 -10.18 -2.18
C LEU A 302 13.14 -8.92 -1.41
N ARG A 303 11.89 -8.84 -0.94
CA ARG A 303 11.41 -7.74 -0.10
C ARG A 303 12.20 -7.63 1.21
N LEU A 304 12.52 -8.75 1.86
CA LEU A 304 13.34 -8.73 3.08
C LEU A 304 14.75 -8.20 2.79
N CYS A 305 15.39 -8.66 1.71
CA CYS A 305 16.70 -8.14 1.27
C CYS A 305 16.66 -6.63 0.98
N GLN A 306 15.61 -6.13 0.31
CA GLN A 306 15.45 -4.70 0.03
C GLN A 306 15.26 -3.85 1.30
N VAL A 307 14.57 -4.35 2.32
CA VAL A 307 14.47 -3.64 3.61
C VAL A 307 15.82 -3.55 4.31
N PHE A 308 16.64 -4.61 4.27
CA PHE A 308 18.01 -4.57 4.81
C PHE A 308 18.91 -3.55 4.09
N LEU A 309 18.76 -3.39 2.77
CA LEU A 309 19.48 -2.37 2.00
C LEU A 309 19.01 -0.94 2.38
N LYS A 310 17.70 -0.71 2.50
CA LYS A 310 17.13 0.63 2.76
C LYS A 310 17.41 1.20 4.15
N GLU A 311 17.55 0.37 5.19
CA GLU A 311 17.81 0.84 6.58
C GLU A 311 19.24 1.40 6.80
N LYS A 312 20.03 1.62 5.74
CA LYS A 312 21.44 2.10 5.77
C LYS A 312 22.35 1.26 6.68
N LEU A 313 22.00 -0.01 6.81
CA LEU A 313 22.83 -1.04 7.43
C LEU A 313 24.06 -1.20 6.53
N LYS A 314 25.22 -0.79 7.04
CA LYS A 314 26.47 -0.66 6.27
C LYS A 314 26.69 -1.90 5.41
N MET A 315 26.99 -1.71 4.11
CA MET A 315 27.21 -2.78 3.13
C MET A 315 28.18 -3.89 3.60
N ALA A 316 29.07 -3.60 4.55
CA ALA A 316 29.93 -4.55 5.25
C ALA A 316 29.22 -5.58 6.17
N LEU A 317 27.89 -5.52 6.33
CA LEU A 317 27.09 -6.42 7.18
C LEU A 317 26.04 -7.24 6.41
N LEU A 318 25.88 -7.04 5.11
CA LEU A 318 25.08 -7.93 4.25
C LEU A 318 25.96 -9.13 3.86
N PRO A 319 25.64 -10.36 4.28
CA PRO A 319 26.48 -11.52 3.98
C PRO A 319 26.62 -11.76 2.47
N THR A 320 27.76 -12.34 2.09
CA THR A 320 28.06 -12.74 0.71
C THR A 320 26.98 -13.62 0.08
N GLU A 321 26.17 -14.31 0.88
CA GLU A 321 25.07 -15.16 0.41
C GLU A 321 23.81 -14.36 -0.02
N ILE A 322 23.61 -13.11 0.43
CA ILE A 322 22.60 -12.21 -0.19
C ILE A 322 23.14 -11.69 -1.52
N PHE A 323 24.40 -11.29 -1.58
CA PHE A 323 25.02 -10.87 -2.84
C PHE A 323 25.08 -12.01 -3.85
N LYS A 324 25.37 -13.25 -3.44
CA LYS A 324 25.22 -14.45 -4.27
C LYS A 324 23.77 -14.77 -4.60
N GLY A 325 22.81 -14.55 -3.69
CA GLY A 325 21.39 -14.68 -4.00
C GLY A 325 20.91 -13.69 -5.08
N LEU A 326 21.54 -12.51 -5.15
CA LEU A 326 21.34 -11.51 -6.20
C LEU A 326 22.17 -11.83 -7.47
N GLN A 327 23.37 -12.41 -7.35
CA GLN A 327 24.16 -12.87 -8.51
C GLN A 327 23.61 -14.17 -9.12
N LEU A 328 22.93 -15.03 -8.35
CA LEU A 328 22.12 -16.15 -8.85
C LEU A 328 20.84 -15.68 -9.58
N VAL A 329 20.53 -14.39 -9.48
CA VAL A 329 19.55 -13.73 -10.33
C VAL A 329 20.21 -13.16 -11.60
N ASP A 330 21.47 -12.68 -11.56
CA ASP A 330 22.24 -12.35 -12.78
C ASP A 330 22.55 -13.59 -13.65
N ASP A 331 23.10 -14.66 -13.06
CA ASP A 331 23.65 -15.83 -13.77
C ASP A 331 22.57 -16.80 -14.30
N CYS A 332 21.28 -16.45 -14.22
CA CYS A 332 20.18 -17.30 -14.64
C CYS A 332 19.02 -16.51 -15.25
N THR A 333 19.18 -16.13 -16.53
CA THR A 333 18.14 -15.68 -17.48
C THR A 333 17.18 -14.59 -16.96
N TRP A 334 17.43 -13.35 -17.37
CA TRP A 334 16.44 -12.29 -17.36
C TRP A 334 15.10 -12.77 -17.94
N ASP A 335 13.99 -12.38 -17.32
CA ASP A 335 12.62 -12.74 -17.74
C ASP A 335 11.81 -11.54 -18.25
N ILE A 336 12.48 -10.38 -18.38
CA ILE A 336 11.98 -9.18 -19.08
C ILE A 336 13.11 -8.26 -19.52
N ILE A 337 12.84 -7.44 -20.53
CA ILE A 337 13.65 -6.30 -20.98
C ILE A 337 12.86 -5.01 -20.73
N LEU A 338 13.53 -3.97 -20.23
CA LEU A 338 13.00 -2.61 -20.22
C LEU A 338 13.63 -1.82 -21.37
N GLU A 339 12.83 -1.32 -22.30
CA GLU A 339 13.24 -0.49 -23.44
C GLU A 339 13.01 0.99 -23.11
N ALA A 340 14.01 1.84 -23.30
CA ALA A 340 13.90 3.28 -23.06
C ALA A 340 13.23 3.99 -24.25
N GLN A 341 12.55 5.11 -23.97
CA GLN A 341 12.09 6.03 -25.01
C GLN A 341 13.26 6.90 -25.49
N SER A 342 14.16 6.32 -26.31
CA SER A 342 15.18 7.06 -27.05
C SER A 342 15.24 6.64 -28.52
N ASN A 343 15.71 7.57 -29.36
CA ASN A 343 16.03 7.36 -30.77
C ASN A 343 17.50 6.94 -30.99
N ASP A 344 18.30 6.90 -29.93
CA ASP A 344 19.70 6.47 -29.98
C ASP A 344 19.82 4.99 -30.39
N LYS A 345 20.93 4.61 -31.01
CA LYS A 345 21.27 3.21 -31.24
C LYS A 345 22.22 2.73 -30.14
N MET A 346 21.97 1.53 -29.62
CA MET A 346 22.81 0.85 -28.66
C MET A 346 23.20 -0.53 -29.18
N GLU A 347 24.49 -0.88 -29.10
CA GLU A 347 24.92 -2.27 -29.25
C GLU A 347 24.82 -2.96 -27.90
N CYS A 348 24.11 -4.10 -27.85
CA CYS A 348 24.02 -4.92 -26.65
C CYS A 348 24.89 -6.17 -26.82
N HIS A 349 25.86 -6.36 -25.92
CA HIS A 349 26.77 -7.51 -25.95
C HIS A 349 26.26 -8.71 -25.12
N HIS A 350 25.03 -8.65 -24.61
CA HIS A 350 24.42 -9.72 -23.79
C HIS A 350 23.84 -10.85 -24.66
N GLY A 351 24.71 -11.74 -25.13
CA GLY A 351 24.35 -13.05 -25.67
C GLY A 351 23.42 -12.99 -26.89
N SER A 352 22.17 -13.45 -26.73
CA SER A 352 21.19 -13.60 -27.81
C SER A 352 20.34 -12.34 -28.08
N CYS A 353 20.61 -11.20 -27.44
CA CYS A 353 19.79 -10.01 -27.63
C CYS A 353 19.96 -9.40 -29.03
N GLN A 354 18.85 -9.16 -29.72
CA GLN A 354 18.80 -8.57 -31.07
C GLN A 354 18.27 -7.12 -31.08
N LEU A 355 17.98 -6.54 -29.91
CA LEU A 355 17.49 -5.17 -29.80
C LEU A 355 18.64 -4.17 -30.00
N SER A 356 18.39 -3.17 -30.85
CA SER A 356 19.32 -2.07 -31.17
C SER A 356 18.90 -0.71 -30.58
N THR A 357 17.75 -0.67 -29.90
CA THR A 357 17.29 0.44 -29.04
C THR A 357 17.92 0.34 -27.65
N PRO A 358 18.04 1.43 -26.87
CA PRO A 358 18.66 1.38 -25.55
C PRO A 358 17.75 0.68 -24.54
N HIS A 359 18.24 -0.39 -23.92
CA HIS A 359 17.43 -1.27 -23.08
C HIS A 359 18.24 -1.90 -21.94
N ILE A 360 17.55 -2.40 -20.91
CA ILE A 360 18.15 -3.08 -19.76
C ILE A 360 17.43 -4.42 -19.53
N HIS A 361 18.20 -5.51 -19.52
CA HIS A 361 17.71 -6.82 -19.11
C HIS A 361 17.38 -6.81 -17.61
N SER A 362 16.26 -7.38 -17.21
CA SER A 362 15.71 -7.20 -15.87
C SER A 362 14.88 -8.39 -15.40
N HIS A 363 14.43 -8.33 -14.15
CA HIS A 363 13.73 -9.42 -13.48
C HIS A 363 12.33 -9.00 -13.04
N LYS A 364 11.28 -9.58 -13.66
CA LYS A 364 9.86 -9.37 -13.32
C LYS A 364 9.60 -9.49 -11.83
N VAL A 365 10.32 -10.40 -11.14
CA VAL A 365 10.22 -10.57 -9.69
C VAL A 365 10.75 -9.38 -8.90
N ILE A 366 11.89 -8.77 -9.27
CA ILE A 366 12.45 -7.57 -8.60
C ILE A 366 11.53 -6.38 -8.87
N LEU A 367 11.15 -6.18 -10.14
CA LEU A 367 10.21 -5.14 -10.56
C LEU A 367 8.86 -5.24 -9.82
N SER A 368 8.37 -6.46 -9.57
CA SER A 368 7.14 -6.72 -8.79
C SER A 368 7.25 -6.38 -7.30
N VAL A 369 8.46 -6.39 -6.73
CA VAL A 369 8.67 -6.00 -5.32
C VAL A 369 8.77 -4.48 -5.22
N SER A 370 9.49 -3.85 -6.15
CA SER A 370 9.86 -2.43 -6.12
C SER A 370 8.81 -1.46 -6.69
N CYS A 371 7.77 -1.96 -7.37
CA CYS A 371 6.75 -1.13 -8.03
C CYS A 371 5.36 -1.80 -8.00
N GLU A 372 4.37 -1.12 -7.43
CA GLU A 372 2.98 -1.60 -7.33
C GLU A 372 2.34 -1.78 -8.73
N TYR A 373 2.57 -0.82 -9.64
CA TYR A 373 2.07 -0.87 -11.03
C TYR A 373 2.61 -2.09 -11.79
N LEU A 374 3.94 -2.32 -11.75
CA LEU A 374 4.55 -3.46 -12.44
C LEU A 374 4.11 -4.80 -11.84
N ARG A 375 3.95 -4.87 -10.50
CA ARG A 375 3.37 -6.05 -9.84
C ARG A 375 1.96 -6.36 -10.35
N ALA A 376 1.11 -5.35 -10.47
CA ALA A 376 -0.23 -5.51 -11.02
C ALA A 376 -0.20 -5.92 -12.50
N LEU A 377 0.67 -5.31 -13.30
CA LEU A 377 0.86 -5.61 -14.72
C LEU A 377 1.20 -7.09 -14.95
N PHE A 378 2.22 -7.62 -14.25
CA PHE A 378 2.64 -9.02 -14.38
C PHE A 378 1.63 -10.04 -13.79
N GLN A 379 0.73 -9.60 -12.91
CA GLN A 379 -0.30 -10.45 -12.30
C GLN A 379 -1.67 -10.33 -12.97
N SER A 380 -1.81 -9.44 -13.97
CA SER A 380 -3.09 -9.13 -14.62
C SER A 380 -3.67 -10.25 -15.50
N GLY A 381 -2.82 -11.14 -16.03
CA GLY A 381 -3.20 -12.11 -17.05
C GLY A 381 -3.52 -11.50 -18.43
N MET A 382 -3.33 -10.19 -18.59
CA MET A 382 -3.48 -9.48 -19.87
C MET A 382 -2.29 -9.78 -20.81
N HIS A 383 -2.38 -9.41 -22.08
CA HIS A 383 -1.32 -9.68 -23.07
C HIS A 383 0.03 -9.06 -22.64
N GLU A 384 -0.02 -7.87 -22.04
CA GLU A 384 1.10 -7.11 -21.50
C GLU A 384 1.81 -7.83 -20.33
N SER A 385 1.13 -8.73 -19.60
CA SER A 385 1.76 -9.54 -18.54
C SER A 385 2.75 -10.57 -19.11
N PHE A 386 2.45 -11.07 -20.31
CA PHE A 386 3.27 -12.01 -21.07
C PHE A 386 4.36 -11.33 -21.90
N ALA A 387 4.36 -10.00 -21.99
CA ALA A 387 5.37 -9.26 -22.74
C ALA A 387 6.79 -9.56 -22.24
N GLU A 388 7.70 -9.82 -23.18
CA GLU A 388 9.14 -9.97 -22.93
C GLU A 388 9.85 -8.61 -22.83
N THR A 389 9.25 -7.54 -23.37
CA THR A 389 9.78 -6.16 -23.33
C THR A 389 8.70 -5.18 -22.88
N ILE A 390 9.01 -4.29 -21.93
CA ILE A 390 8.20 -3.12 -21.58
C ILE A 390 8.89 -1.87 -22.08
N ARG A 391 8.14 -1.01 -22.77
CA ARG A 391 8.57 0.36 -23.10
C ARG A 391 8.33 1.27 -21.91
N VAL A 392 9.40 1.89 -21.41
CA VAL A 392 9.34 2.85 -20.31
C VAL A 392 9.35 4.26 -20.90
N PRO A 393 8.40 5.15 -20.56
CA PRO A 393 8.27 6.48 -21.17
C PRO A 393 9.27 7.49 -20.58
N VAL A 394 10.55 7.12 -20.57
CA VAL A 394 11.69 7.91 -20.05
C VAL A 394 12.91 7.69 -20.95
N GLY A 395 13.83 8.65 -20.97
CA GLY A 395 15.08 8.53 -21.71
C GLY A 395 16.02 7.49 -21.10
N TRP A 396 17.03 7.08 -21.88
CA TRP A 396 18.03 6.07 -21.47
C TRP A 396 18.65 6.38 -20.11
N GLU A 397 19.02 7.63 -19.88
CA GLU A 397 19.72 8.07 -18.67
C GLU A 397 18.82 8.11 -17.41
N ALA A 398 17.50 8.16 -17.58
CA ALA A 398 16.53 7.91 -16.52
C ALA A 398 16.31 6.41 -16.32
N LEU A 399 16.21 5.60 -17.40
CA LEU A 399 16.04 4.15 -17.29
C LEU A 399 17.18 3.48 -16.51
N ARG A 400 18.44 3.89 -16.72
CA ARG A 400 19.59 3.37 -15.93
C ARG A 400 19.39 3.60 -14.42
N LYS A 401 18.92 4.79 -14.03
CA LYS A 401 18.65 5.17 -12.64
C LYS A 401 17.43 4.46 -12.06
N LEU A 402 16.40 4.24 -12.88
CA LEU A 402 15.19 3.50 -12.53
C LEU A 402 15.50 2.04 -12.18
N VAL A 403 16.29 1.36 -13.01
CA VAL A 403 16.72 -0.03 -12.72
C VAL A 403 17.64 -0.05 -11.52
N GLN A 404 18.58 0.89 -11.39
CA GLN A 404 19.41 0.99 -10.19
C GLN A 404 18.54 1.13 -8.92
N TRP A 405 17.58 2.05 -8.90
CA TRP A 405 16.63 2.21 -7.79
C TRP A 405 15.88 0.92 -7.45
N PHE A 406 15.41 0.18 -8.45
CA PHE A 406 14.68 -1.07 -8.22
C PHE A 406 15.55 -2.18 -7.60
N TYR A 407 16.87 -2.13 -7.74
CA TYR A 407 17.82 -3.15 -7.25
C TYR A 407 18.54 -2.73 -5.97
N SER A 408 18.92 -1.45 -5.82
CA SER A 408 19.61 -0.92 -4.63
C SER A 408 18.67 -0.30 -3.59
N GLY A 409 17.53 0.25 -4.01
CA GLY A 409 16.69 1.12 -3.20
C GLY A 409 17.20 2.57 -3.04
N GLU A 410 18.25 2.97 -3.76
CA GLU A 410 18.85 4.32 -3.74
C GLU A 410 19.09 4.88 -5.15
N LEU A 411 18.79 6.17 -5.36
CA LEU A 411 19.14 6.88 -6.60
C LEU A 411 20.62 7.32 -6.59
N PRO A 412 21.30 7.36 -7.74
CA PRO A 412 22.66 7.91 -7.84
C PRO A 412 22.75 9.35 -7.30
N ARG A 413 23.58 9.56 -6.28
CA ARG A 413 23.82 10.90 -5.74
C ARG A 413 24.90 11.60 -6.56
N VAL A 414 24.57 12.78 -7.10
CA VAL A 414 25.49 13.63 -7.85
C VAL A 414 26.10 14.67 -6.89
N PRO A 415 27.37 14.55 -6.48
CA PRO A 415 27.96 15.50 -5.55
C PRO A 415 28.16 16.87 -6.24
N PRO A 416 27.79 18.00 -5.61
CA PRO A 416 27.99 19.35 -6.18
C PRO A 416 29.45 19.84 -6.03
N ASP A 417 30.40 18.98 -6.40
CA ASP A 417 31.83 19.16 -6.22
C ASP A 417 32.50 19.93 -7.38
N CYS A 418 33.84 19.88 -7.47
CA CYS A 418 34.58 20.48 -8.58
C CYS A 418 34.36 19.76 -9.92
N ARG A 419 33.99 18.46 -9.91
CA ARG A 419 33.71 17.68 -11.12
C ARG A 419 32.36 18.08 -11.70
N TRP A 420 31.31 18.16 -10.87
CA TRP A 420 30.00 18.67 -11.30
C TRP A 420 30.12 20.09 -11.85
N LYS A 421 30.94 20.96 -11.24
CA LYS A 421 31.18 22.30 -11.77
C LYS A 421 31.84 22.26 -13.15
N ALA A 422 32.77 21.35 -13.40
CA ALA A 422 33.46 21.17 -14.69
C ALA A 422 32.63 20.47 -15.80
N THR A 423 31.58 19.71 -15.46
CA THR A 423 30.61 19.09 -16.40
C THR A 423 30.04 20.12 -17.39
N SER A 424 29.78 19.74 -18.65
CA SER A 424 29.20 20.68 -19.65
C SER A 424 27.75 21.09 -19.31
N THR A 425 27.23 22.15 -19.93
CA THR A 425 25.84 22.59 -19.71
C THR A 425 24.85 21.54 -20.24
N GLU A 426 25.21 20.85 -21.32
CA GLU A 426 24.43 19.83 -22.00
C GLU A 426 24.36 18.54 -21.17
N GLU A 427 25.50 18.11 -20.61
CA GLU A 427 25.60 16.93 -19.75
C GLU A 427 24.92 17.19 -18.39
N LYS A 428 25.12 18.39 -17.80
CA LYS A 428 24.34 18.85 -16.63
C LYS A 428 22.85 18.77 -16.91
N LEU A 429 22.38 19.33 -18.03
CA LEU A 429 20.97 19.34 -18.39
C LEU A 429 20.42 17.93 -18.61
N SER A 430 21.16 17.03 -19.26
CA SER A 430 20.78 15.62 -19.42
C SER A 430 20.59 14.92 -18.06
N ILE A 431 21.54 15.12 -17.14
CA ILE A 431 21.48 14.57 -15.79
C ILE A 431 20.26 15.13 -15.02
N LEU A 432 20.05 16.45 -15.04
CA LEU A 432 18.88 17.08 -14.39
C LEU A 432 17.56 16.57 -14.97
N LYS A 433 17.41 16.53 -16.30
CA LYS A 433 16.22 16.01 -16.99
C LYS A 433 15.87 14.59 -16.54
N SER A 434 16.88 13.72 -16.41
CA SER A 434 16.65 12.32 -16.01
C SER A 434 15.97 12.18 -14.64
N TYR A 435 16.13 13.13 -13.70
CA TYR A 435 15.40 13.12 -12.43
C TYR A 435 13.97 13.66 -12.54
N ALA A 436 13.69 14.59 -13.45
CA ALA A 436 12.32 15.03 -13.73
C ALA A 436 11.51 13.93 -14.46
N GLU A 437 12.14 13.18 -15.36
CA GLU A 437 11.54 11.98 -15.98
C GLU A 437 11.22 10.90 -14.93
N LEU A 438 12.14 10.61 -14.01
CA LEU A 438 11.90 9.69 -12.88
C LEU A 438 10.76 10.16 -11.97
N SER A 439 10.72 11.45 -11.64
CA SER A 439 9.66 12.04 -10.80
C SER A 439 8.29 11.90 -11.48
N SER A 440 8.21 12.23 -12.77
CA SER A 440 6.99 12.04 -13.57
C SER A 440 6.59 10.57 -13.74
N LEU A 441 7.56 9.65 -13.80
CA LEU A 441 7.28 8.21 -13.84
C LEU A 441 6.81 7.69 -12.48
N ALA A 442 7.34 8.23 -11.37
CA ALA A 442 6.94 7.83 -10.02
C ALA A 442 5.47 8.14 -9.73
N ASP A 443 4.97 9.29 -10.20
CA ASP A 443 3.54 9.67 -10.14
C ASP A 443 2.66 8.68 -10.94
N PHE A 444 3.15 8.13 -12.07
CA PHE A 444 2.40 7.22 -12.95
C PHE A 444 2.48 5.74 -12.56
N TRP A 445 3.63 5.29 -12.05
CA TRP A 445 3.89 3.89 -11.66
C TRP A 445 3.71 3.63 -10.15
N PHE A 446 3.42 4.68 -9.36
CA PHE A 446 3.30 4.61 -7.89
C PHE A 446 4.58 4.06 -7.24
N VAL A 447 5.70 4.76 -7.47
CA VAL A 447 7.03 4.37 -6.96
C VAL A 447 7.39 5.19 -5.72
N ASP A 448 6.97 4.70 -4.55
CA ASP A 448 7.17 5.35 -3.24
C ASP A 448 8.62 5.83 -3.01
N GLY A 449 8.79 7.11 -2.64
CA GLY A 449 10.07 7.71 -2.26
C GLY A 449 10.98 8.18 -3.40
N MET A 450 10.67 7.82 -4.65
CA MET A 450 11.49 8.19 -5.81
C MET A 450 11.43 9.70 -6.12
N LYS A 451 10.27 10.32 -5.88
CA LYS A 451 10.03 11.75 -6.11
C LYS A 451 10.82 12.61 -5.12
N GLU A 452 10.78 12.25 -3.84
CA GLU A 452 11.46 12.92 -2.74
C GLU A 452 12.99 12.84 -2.86
N GLU A 453 13.55 11.67 -3.19
CA GLU A 453 14.99 11.53 -3.46
C GLU A 453 15.40 12.25 -4.75
N SER A 454 14.56 12.26 -5.80
CA SER A 454 14.82 13.04 -7.02
C SER A 454 14.87 14.54 -6.74
N LEU A 455 13.91 15.07 -5.97
CA LEU A 455 13.89 16.46 -5.52
C LEU A 455 15.10 16.80 -4.65
N GLN A 456 15.54 15.90 -3.75
CA GLN A 456 16.73 16.10 -2.92
C GLN A 456 18.01 16.21 -3.78
N VAL A 457 18.21 15.27 -4.72
CA VAL A 457 19.38 15.31 -5.62
C VAL A 457 19.34 16.57 -6.49
N LEU A 458 18.21 16.85 -7.15
CA LEU A 458 18.03 18.04 -7.99
C LEU A 458 18.33 19.34 -7.24
N THR A 459 17.79 19.52 -6.03
CA THR A 459 18.01 20.72 -5.22
C THR A 459 19.50 20.92 -4.90
N SER A 460 20.26 19.84 -4.66
CA SER A 460 21.71 19.93 -4.44
C SER A 460 22.48 20.33 -5.72
N CYS A 461 22.06 19.85 -6.88
CA CYS A 461 22.68 20.14 -8.18
C CYS A 461 22.34 21.54 -8.70
N LEU A 462 21.07 21.97 -8.60
CA LEU A 462 20.55 23.23 -9.12
C LEU A 462 21.14 24.47 -8.42
N ASN A 463 21.58 24.33 -7.17
CA ASN A 463 22.32 25.35 -6.42
C ASN A 463 23.79 25.50 -6.86
N SER A 464 24.29 24.65 -7.77
CA SER A 464 25.66 24.67 -8.28
C SER A 464 25.75 24.53 -9.82
N SER A 465 24.61 24.58 -10.51
CA SER A 465 24.49 24.49 -11.97
C SER A 465 24.76 25.83 -12.66
N SER A 466 25.00 25.80 -13.97
CA SER A 466 24.92 27.00 -14.81
C SER A 466 23.47 27.46 -14.95
N THR A 467 23.24 28.78 -14.96
CA THR A 467 21.90 29.38 -15.12
C THR A 467 21.17 28.86 -16.36
N ASP A 468 21.95 28.59 -17.41
CA ASP A 468 21.53 28.05 -18.70
C ASP A 468 20.92 26.64 -18.56
N ALA A 469 21.56 25.75 -17.82
CA ALA A 469 21.02 24.43 -17.51
C ALA A 469 19.76 24.53 -16.65
N SER A 470 19.75 25.43 -15.65
CA SER A 470 18.58 25.62 -14.78
C SER A 470 17.35 26.15 -15.55
N LEU A 471 17.52 27.11 -16.45
CA LEU A 471 16.42 27.65 -17.28
C LEU A 471 15.87 26.60 -18.27
N ALA A 472 16.76 25.87 -18.95
CA ALA A 472 16.35 24.79 -19.85
C ALA A 472 15.71 23.61 -19.09
N PHE A 473 16.08 23.39 -17.82
CA PHE A 473 15.44 22.42 -16.93
C PHE A 473 14.05 22.87 -16.49
N ILE A 474 13.86 24.15 -16.12
CA ILE A 474 12.56 24.72 -15.70
C ILE A 474 11.48 24.46 -16.76
N GLY A 475 11.76 24.80 -18.03
CA GLY A 475 10.80 24.57 -19.13
C GLY A 475 10.51 23.07 -19.36
N PHE A 476 11.51 22.21 -19.18
CA PHE A 476 11.33 20.76 -19.29
C PHE A 476 10.48 20.16 -18.16
N ALA A 477 10.75 20.56 -16.91
CA ALA A 477 10.00 20.09 -15.74
C ALA A 477 8.55 20.58 -15.76
N ALA A 478 8.30 21.81 -16.24
CA ALA A 478 6.94 22.34 -16.45
C ALA A 478 6.17 21.53 -17.51
N ASN A 479 6.82 21.15 -18.62
CA ASN A 479 6.20 20.29 -19.65
C ASN A 479 5.86 18.87 -19.15
N LEU A 480 6.50 18.39 -18.07
CA LEU A 480 6.15 17.14 -17.37
C LEU A 480 5.18 17.35 -16.20
N GLY A 481 4.69 18.57 -15.96
CA GLY A 481 3.83 18.91 -14.82
C GLY A 481 4.49 18.79 -13.45
N GLN A 482 5.82 18.71 -13.38
CA GLN A 482 6.59 18.44 -12.17
C GLN A 482 6.86 19.72 -11.37
N TRP A 483 5.80 20.35 -10.88
CA TRP A 483 5.82 21.70 -10.31
C TRP A 483 6.75 21.87 -9.10
N GLU A 484 6.88 20.89 -8.22
CA GLU A 484 7.83 20.93 -7.08
C GLU A 484 9.30 21.07 -7.56
N LEU A 485 9.64 20.46 -8.70
CA LEU A 485 10.96 20.58 -9.31
C LEU A 485 11.14 21.93 -10.01
N VAL A 486 10.06 22.48 -10.58
CA VAL A 486 10.02 23.83 -11.15
C VAL A 486 10.24 24.88 -10.06
N GLU A 487 9.56 24.78 -8.92
CA GLU A 487 9.74 25.68 -7.77
C GLU A 487 11.17 25.65 -7.22
N ALA A 488 11.76 24.45 -7.07
CA ALA A 488 13.14 24.29 -6.62
C ALA A 488 14.17 24.90 -7.59
N ALA A 489 13.95 24.75 -8.91
CA ALA A 489 14.81 25.33 -9.93
C ALA A 489 14.63 26.85 -10.08
N ILE A 490 13.39 27.36 -10.01
CA ILE A 490 13.08 28.79 -9.96
C ILE A 490 13.76 29.43 -8.75
N SER A 491 13.71 28.79 -7.59
CA SER A 491 14.34 29.29 -6.36
C SER A 491 15.86 29.49 -6.52
N SER A 492 16.57 28.61 -7.24
CA SER A 492 18.02 28.77 -7.44
C SER A 492 18.37 29.92 -8.40
N VAL A 493 17.50 30.25 -9.37
CA VAL A 493 17.73 31.34 -10.35
C VAL A 493 17.01 32.66 -10.03
N ALA A 494 16.09 32.70 -9.07
CA ALA A 494 15.27 33.89 -8.75
C ALA A 494 16.09 35.15 -8.45
N HIS A 495 17.28 34.99 -7.85
CA HIS A 495 18.21 36.09 -7.58
C HIS A 495 18.78 36.77 -8.83
N LEU A 496 18.67 36.13 -10.01
CA LEU A 496 19.16 36.64 -11.30
C LEU A 496 18.06 37.28 -12.18
N TYR A 497 16.78 37.20 -11.78
CA TYR A 497 15.63 37.58 -12.61
C TYR A 497 15.79 38.89 -13.43
N PRO A 498 16.26 40.02 -12.87
CA PRO A 498 16.45 41.24 -13.65
C PRO A 498 17.42 41.06 -14.84
N ARG A 499 18.55 40.38 -14.63
CA ARG A 499 19.53 40.09 -15.70
C ARG A 499 18.98 39.16 -16.77
N LEU A 500 18.07 38.25 -16.40
CA LEU A 500 17.46 37.30 -17.33
C LEU A 500 16.37 37.98 -18.18
N ARG A 501 15.56 38.85 -17.57
CA ARG A 501 14.62 39.72 -18.27
C ARG A 501 15.36 40.65 -19.25
N ASP A 502 16.39 41.33 -18.77
CA ASP A 502 17.12 42.36 -19.53
C ASP A 502 18.02 41.76 -20.65
N SER A 503 18.08 40.43 -20.77
CA SER A 503 18.77 39.71 -21.84
C SER A 503 17.82 38.91 -22.76
N GLY A 504 16.50 39.09 -22.66
CA GLY A 504 15.49 38.39 -23.46
C GLY A 504 15.36 36.88 -23.16
N ARG A 505 16.18 36.34 -22.26
CA ARG A 505 16.29 34.89 -21.97
C ARG A 505 15.07 34.28 -21.28
N LEU A 506 14.07 35.10 -20.95
CA LEU A 506 12.80 34.68 -20.36
C LEU A 506 11.71 34.45 -21.42
N GLU A 507 11.90 34.88 -22.67
CA GLU A 507 10.91 34.77 -23.77
C GLU A 507 10.62 33.31 -24.20
N GLN A 508 11.39 32.34 -23.69
CA GLN A 508 11.24 30.90 -23.94
C GLN A 508 10.46 30.15 -22.85
N LEU A 509 9.98 30.85 -21.81
CA LEU A 509 9.23 30.27 -20.71
C LEU A 509 7.75 30.66 -20.79
N ASP A 510 6.87 29.77 -20.35
CA ASP A 510 5.44 30.02 -20.24
C ASP A 510 5.13 31.11 -19.20
N GLU A 511 4.03 31.85 -19.37
CA GLU A 511 3.64 32.95 -18.47
C GLU A 511 3.34 32.51 -17.02
N ASP A 512 2.87 31.28 -16.78
CA ASP A 512 2.69 30.76 -15.42
C ASP A 512 4.06 30.53 -14.74
N VAL A 513 5.03 30.02 -15.50
CA VAL A 513 6.43 29.86 -15.07
C VAL A 513 7.08 31.22 -14.81
N LEU A 514 6.82 32.21 -15.67
CA LEU A 514 7.29 33.59 -15.48
C LEU A 514 6.64 34.25 -14.26
N ASN A 515 5.37 34.00 -13.97
CA ASN A 515 4.72 34.50 -12.76
C ASN A 515 5.28 33.88 -11.48
N MET A 516 5.61 32.59 -11.47
CA MET A 516 6.35 31.99 -10.35
C MET A 516 7.73 32.64 -10.17
N LEU A 517 8.50 32.83 -11.26
CA LEU A 517 9.82 33.47 -11.19
C LEU A 517 9.76 34.94 -10.72
N ARG A 518 8.75 35.71 -11.18
CA ARG A 518 8.45 37.07 -10.70
C ARG A 518 8.14 37.06 -9.19
N THR A 519 7.32 36.12 -8.74
CA THR A 519 6.89 35.99 -7.33
C THR A 519 8.05 35.60 -6.42
N GLU A 520 8.87 34.63 -6.82
CA GLU A 520 10.01 34.18 -6.01
C GLU A 520 11.13 35.22 -5.96
N HIS A 521 11.30 36.02 -7.02
CA HIS A 521 12.19 37.19 -6.96
C HIS A 521 11.74 38.22 -5.92
N VAL A 522 10.43 38.46 -5.77
CA VAL A 522 9.88 39.36 -4.74
C VAL A 522 10.11 38.77 -3.33
N ARG A 523 9.86 37.48 -3.12
CA ARG A 523 10.14 36.78 -1.85
C ARG A 523 11.63 36.88 -1.46
N TYR A 524 12.53 36.64 -2.42
CA TYR A 524 13.98 36.78 -2.25
C TYR A 524 14.38 38.20 -1.83
N LEU A 525 13.81 39.24 -2.45
CA LEU A 525 14.05 40.63 -2.06
C LEU A 525 13.53 40.93 -0.64
N GLN A 526 12.34 40.45 -0.28
CA GLN A 526 11.74 40.62 1.05
C GLN A 526 12.62 39.97 2.14
N HIS A 527 13.08 38.74 1.94
CA HIS A 527 13.98 38.05 2.87
C HIS A 527 15.32 38.80 3.00
N ARG A 528 15.88 39.29 1.89
CA ARG A 528 17.11 40.09 1.87
C ARG A 528 16.97 41.46 2.56
N SER A 529 15.76 42.02 2.65
CA SER A 529 15.48 43.21 3.46
C SER A 529 15.18 42.91 4.94
N ALA A 530 14.82 41.67 5.30
CA ALA A 530 14.59 41.25 6.68
C ALA A 530 15.83 40.68 7.39
N SER A 531 16.91 40.39 6.64
CA SER A 531 18.23 40.00 7.15
C SER A 531 19.24 41.15 7.12
N LYS A 532 18.76 42.38 7.37
CA LYS A 532 19.53 43.62 7.50
C LYS A 532 19.03 44.42 8.69
#